data_AF-A0A3N5QP98-F1
#
_entry.id   AF-A0A3N5QP98-F1
#
_cell.length_a   1.000
_cell.length_b   1.000
_cell.length_c   1.000
_cell.angle_alpha   90.00
_cell.angle_beta   90.00
_cell.angle_gamma   90.00
#
_symmetry.space_group_name_H-M   'P 1'
#
loop_
_entity.id
_entity.type
_entity.pdbx_description
1 polymer ?
#
loop_
_entity_poly.entity_id
_entity_poly.type
_entity_poly.pdbx_seq_one_letter_code
_entity_poly.pdbx_strand_id
1 'polypeptide(L)'
;MFLKKTKKLETQIDEYLDLVIKGGLIFKLGIKCYLDNQMESFEDHLKDLRKVEETADDLRRNIEIKLYTRTLIPESRGDVLGLMESCDKVLNITAET
;
A
#
# COMPACT_ATOMS: atom_id res chain seq x y z
N MET A 1 6.59 -25.39 -11.87
CA MET A 1 6.80 -24.02 -12.42
C MET A 1 5.66 -23.05 -12.07
N PHE A 2 4.40 -23.50 -12.01
CA PHE A 2 3.23 -22.68 -11.62
C PHE A 2 3.21 -22.25 -10.15
N LEU A 3 3.43 -23.17 -9.20
CA LEU A 3 3.43 -22.88 -7.75
C LEU A 3 4.41 -21.76 -7.32
N LYS A 4 5.59 -21.69 -7.96
CA LYS A 4 6.58 -20.64 -7.69
C LYS A 4 6.11 -19.25 -8.15
N LYS A 5 5.27 -19.17 -9.18
CA LYS A 5 4.71 -17.91 -9.68
C LYS A 5 3.57 -17.40 -8.80
N THR A 6 2.71 -18.30 -8.29
CA THR A 6 1.67 -17.98 -7.31
C THR A 6 2.31 -17.43 -6.03
N LYS A 7 3.32 -18.12 -5.49
CA LYS A 7 4.03 -17.68 -4.29
C LYS A 7 4.66 -16.29 -4.43
N LYS A 8 5.18 -15.97 -5.63
CA LYS A 8 5.73 -14.62 -5.89
C LYS A 8 4.63 -13.54 -5.85
N LEU A 9 3.43 -13.84 -6.36
CA LEU A 9 2.31 -12.90 -6.35
C LEU A 9 1.82 -12.67 -4.92
N GLU A 10 1.67 -13.74 -4.14
CA GLU A 10 1.32 -13.68 -2.72
C GLU A 10 2.31 -12.80 -1.95
N THR A 11 3.62 -13.02 -2.10
CA THR A 11 4.64 -12.18 -1.45
C THR A 11 4.51 -10.70 -1.82
N GLN A 12 4.19 -10.37 -3.07
CA GLN A 12 3.99 -8.97 -3.45
C GLN A 12 2.73 -8.36 -2.83
N ILE A 13 1.67 -9.15 -2.68
CA ILE A 13 0.45 -8.71 -1.99
C ILE A 13 0.77 -8.46 -0.50
N ASP A 14 1.53 -9.34 0.14
CA ASP A 14 1.99 -9.14 1.52
C ASP A 14 2.84 -7.86 1.65
N GLU A 15 3.81 -7.67 0.75
CA GLU A 15 4.64 -6.44 0.69
C GLU A 15 3.79 -5.17 0.51
N TYR A 16 2.74 -5.23 -0.30
CA TYR A 16 1.81 -4.12 -0.48
C TYR A 16 1.03 -3.82 0.81
N LEU A 17 0.51 -4.84 1.47
CA LEU A 17 -0.22 -4.67 2.74
C LEU A 17 0.68 -4.12 3.85
N ASP A 18 1.95 -4.53 3.88
CA ASP A 18 2.95 -3.97 4.80
C ASP A 18 3.17 -2.47 4.56
N LEU A 19 3.17 -2.01 3.31
CA LEU A 19 3.26 -0.58 2.99
C LEU A 19 2.02 0.19 3.46
N VAL A 20 0.82 -0.37 3.29
CA VAL A 20 -0.44 0.24 3.77
C VAL A 20 -0.40 0.40 5.30
N ILE A 21 0.03 -0.65 6.03
CA ILE A 21 0.19 -0.61 7.49
C ILE A 21 1.23 0.44 7.88
N LYS A 22 2.38 0.45 7.20
CA LYS A 22 3.44 1.43 7.44
C LYS A 22 2.95 2.86 7.23
N GLY A 23 2.20 3.12 6.16
CA GLY A 23 1.58 4.42 5.91
C GLY A 23 0.67 4.86 7.05
N GLY A 24 -0.21 3.97 7.52
CA GLY A 24 -1.08 4.25 8.67
C GLY A 24 -0.31 4.55 9.97
N LEU A 25 0.82 3.88 10.20
CA LEU A 25 1.68 4.16 11.37
C LEU A 25 2.39 5.52 11.26
N ILE A 26 2.92 5.86 10.09
CA ILE A 26 3.55 7.16 9.83
C ILE A 26 2.54 8.29 9.99
N PHE A 27 1.33 8.13 9.44
CA PHE A 27 0.25 9.09 9.61
C PHE A 27 -0.05 9.34 11.10
N LYS A 28 -0.20 8.26 11.89
CA LYS A 28 -0.41 8.37 13.35
C LYS A 28 0.72 9.13 14.05
N LEU A 29 1.97 8.90 13.66
CA LEU A 29 3.14 9.64 14.20
C LEU A 29 3.10 11.11 13.78
N GLY A 30 2.78 11.41 12.52
CA GLY A 30 2.60 12.77 12.02
C GLY A 30 1.56 13.54 12.83
N ILE A 31 0.37 12.96 13.03
CA ILE A 31 -0.69 13.59 13.86
C ILE A 31 -0.20 13.85 15.28
N LYS A 32 0.56 12.92 15.89
CA LYS A 32 1.15 13.15 17.21
C LYS A 32 2.11 14.34 17.20
N CYS A 33 3.04 14.41 16.25
CA CYS A 33 3.98 15.52 16.13
C CYS A 33 3.26 16.86 15.92
N TYR A 34 2.18 16.88 15.14
CA TYR A 34 1.36 18.07 14.95
C TYR A 34 0.74 18.55 16.27
N LEU A 35 0.14 17.64 17.05
CA LEU A 35 -0.46 17.96 18.35
C LEU A 35 0.57 18.42 19.40
N ASP A 36 1.81 17.90 19.31
CA ASP A 36 2.92 18.26 20.19
C ASP A 36 3.69 19.52 19.71
N ASN A 37 3.19 20.24 18.70
CA ASN A 37 3.84 21.41 18.05
C ASN A 37 5.24 21.12 17.45
N GLN A 38 5.53 19.87 17.12
CA GLN A 38 6.79 19.43 16.51
C GLN A 38 6.72 19.49 14.97
N MET A 39 6.64 20.71 14.43
CA MET A 39 6.34 20.93 13.01
C MET A 39 7.40 20.37 12.04
N GLU A 40 8.69 20.42 12.38
CA GLU A 40 9.75 19.84 11.53
C GLU A 40 9.59 18.32 11.39
N SER A 41 9.38 17.63 12.52
CA SER A 41 9.12 16.19 12.51
C SER A 41 7.80 15.84 11.83
N PHE A 42 6.77 16.68 11.95
CA PHE A 42 5.52 16.51 11.20
C PHE A 42 5.76 16.54 9.68
N GLU A 43 6.47 17.56 9.18
CA GLU A 43 6.79 17.69 7.76
C GLU A 43 7.62 16.51 7.23
N ASP A 44 8.55 15.99 8.04
CA ASP A 44 9.34 14.82 7.64
C ASP A 44 8.51 13.54 7.59
N HIS A 45 7.61 13.31 8.56
CA HIS A 45 6.66 12.20 8.49
C HIS A 45 5.74 12.32 7.27
N LEU A 46 5.30 13.54 6.92
CA LEU A 46 4.45 13.76 5.74
C LEU A 46 5.19 13.45 4.43
N LYS A 47 6.46 13.85 4.30
CA LYS A 47 7.30 13.48 3.16
C LYS A 47 7.47 11.97 3.06
N ASP A 48 7.69 11.29 4.17
CA ASP A 48 7.86 9.85 4.19
C ASP A 48 6.55 9.11 3.90
N LEU A 49 5.41 9.64 4.34
CA LEU A 49 4.09 9.11 4.00
C LEU A 49 3.85 9.16 2.49
N ARG A 50 4.16 10.29 1.83
CA ARG A 50 4.04 10.43 0.37
C ARG A 50 4.92 9.41 -0.39
N LYS A 51 6.15 9.17 0.06
CA LYS A 51 7.01 8.15 -0.56
C LYS A 51 6.43 6.73 -0.40
N VAL A 52 5.81 6.45 0.74
CA VAL A 52 5.17 5.15 1.01
C VAL A 52 3.95 4.95 0.11
N GLU A 53 3.13 5.99 -0.06
CA GLU A 53 1.99 5.98 -0.98
C GLU A 53 2.44 5.76 -2.43
N GLU A 54 3.41 6.53 -2.93
CA GLU A 54 3.96 6.36 -4.29
C GLU A 54 4.48 4.92 -4.52
N THR A 55 5.21 4.38 -3.54
CA THR A 55 5.72 2.99 -3.61
C THR A 55 4.59 1.96 -3.59
N ALA A 56 3.54 2.22 -2.82
CA ALA A 56 2.39 1.32 -2.69
C ALA A 56 1.55 1.32 -3.98
N ASP A 57 1.32 2.47 -4.60
CA ASP A 57 0.58 2.57 -5.88
C ASP A 57 1.32 1.83 -7.01
N ASP A 58 2.64 2.04 -7.11
CA ASP A 58 3.49 1.33 -8.08
C ASP A 58 3.39 -0.20 -7.92
N LEU A 59 3.47 -0.67 -6.66
CA LEU A 59 3.38 -2.10 -6.36
C LEU A 59 1.97 -2.65 -6.62
N ARG A 60 0.92 -1.91 -6.24
CA ARG A 60 -0.47 -2.25 -6.54
C ARG A 60 -0.66 -2.43 -8.04
N ARG A 61 -0.29 -1.44 -8.85
CA ARG A 61 -0.39 -1.49 -10.31
C ARG A 61 0.36 -2.69 -10.89
N ASN A 62 1.52 -3.04 -10.34
CA ASN A 62 2.28 -4.21 -10.76
C ASN A 62 1.54 -5.54 -10.47
N ILE A 63 0.91 -5.64 -9.30
CA ILE A 63 0.10 -6.80 -8.88
C ILE A 63 -1.14 -6.92 -9.77
N GLU A 64 -1.84 -5.81 -10.04
CA GLU A 64 -3.01 -5.79 -10.94
C GLU A 64 -2.65 -6.33 -12.32
N ILE A 65 -1.58 -5.83 -12.94
CA ILE A 65 -1.11 -6.30 -14.24
C ILE A 65 -0.83 -7.82 -14.19
N LYS A 66 -0.22 -8.32 -13.12
CA LYS A 66 0.08 -9.75 -12.96
C LYS A 66 -1.17 -10.61 -12.78
N LEU A 67 -2.16 -10.13 -12.03
CA LEU A 67 -3.46 -10.78 -11.86
C LEU A 67 -4.21 -10.87 -13.20
N TYR A 68 -4.20 -9.80 -14.00
CA TYR A 68 -4.84 -9.79 -15.31
C TYR A 68 -4.11 -10.63 -16.36
N THR A 69 -2.77 -10.63 -16.37
CA THR A 69 -1.96 -11.27 -17.43
C THR A 69 -1.67 -12.75 -17.20
N ARG A 70 -1.70 -13.25 -15.95
CA ARG A 70 -1.19 -14.60 -15.64
C ARG A 70 -2.21 -15.62 -15.15
N THR A 71 -3.49 -15.26 -15.03
CA THR A 71 -4.58 -16.16 -14.58
C THR A 71 -4.20 -16.99 -13.35
N LEU A 72 -3.38 -16.42 -12.46
CA LEU A 72 -3.12 -16.97 -11.14
C LEU A 72 -4.33 -16.52 -10.31
N ILE A 73 -5.07 -17.45 -9.72
CA ILE A 73 -6.34 -17.23 -8.97
C ILE A 73 -7.50 -16.57 -9.74
N PRO A 74 -7.96 -17.14 -10.88
CA PRO A 74 -9.02 -16.53 -11.70
C PRO A 74 -10.36 -16.36 -10.96
N GLU A 75 -10.70 -17.30 -10.08
CA GLU A 75 -11.93 -17.29 -9.28
C GLU A 75 -11.93 -16.16 -8.24
N SER A 76 -10.78 -15.86 -7.63
CA SER A 76 -10.65 -14.88 -6.53
C SER A 76 -10.08 -13.53 -6.95
N ARG A 77 -9.79 -13.33 -8.24
CA ARG A 77 -9.21 -12.10 -8.80
C ARG A 77 -10.02 -10.86 -8.43
N GLY A 78 -11.35 -10.93 -8.57
CA GLY A 78 -12.23 -9.79 -8.30
C GLY A 78 -12.15 -9.34 -6.85
N ASP A 79 -12.19 -10.30 -5.93
CA ASP A 79 -12.12 -10.04 -4.49
C ASP A 79 -10.77 -9.45 -4.09
N VAL A 80 -9.66 -10.02 -4.58
CA VAL A 80 -8.32 -9.51 -4.29
C VAL A 80 -8.15 -8.08 -4.80
N LEU A 81 -8.58 -7.80 -6.03
CA LEU A 81 -8.53 -6.45 -6.60
C LEU A 81 -9.38 -5.46 -5.79
N GLY A 82 -10.61 -5.85 -5.40
CA GLY A 82 -11.49 -4.98 -4.61
C GLY A 82 -10.94 -4.66 -3.21
N LEU A 83 -10.28 -5.63 -2.57
CA LEU A 83 -9.59 -5.42 -1.30
C LEU A 83 -8.41 -4.46 -1.47
N MET A 84 -7.58 -4.67 -2.48
CA MET A 84 -6.45 -3.79 -2.77
C MET A 84 -6.90 -2.36 -3.08
N GLU A 85 -7.94 -2.16 -3.89
CA GLU A 85 -8.48 -0.85 -4.19
C GLU A 85 -9.02 -0.16 -2.91
N SER A 86 -9.61 -0.92 -2.00
CA SER A 86 -10.09 -0.38 -0.72
C SER A 86 -8.93 0.04 0.18
N CYS A 87 -7.85 -0.74 0.24
CA CYS A 87 -6.63 -0.37 0.98
C CYS A 87 -5.95 0.86 0.39
N ASP A 88 -5.87 0.95 -0.94
CA ASP A 88 -5.29 2.08 -1.68
C ASP A 88 -6.02 3.39 -1.36
N LYS A 89 -7.36 3.37 -1.40
CA LYS A 89 -8.18 4.52 -1.03
C LYS A 89 -7.88 5.03 0.38
N VAL A 90 -7.70 4.13 1.34
CA VAL A 90 -7.35 4.51 2.72
C VAL A 90 -5.98 5.18 2.76
N LEU A 91 -4.99 4.64 2.06
CA LEU A 91 -3.64 5.20 2.03
C LEU A 91 -3.62 6.58 1.37
N ASN A 92 -4.32 6.77 0.24
CA ASN A 92 -4.36 8.04 -0.48
C ASN A 92 -4.99 9.15 0.38
N ILE A 93 -6.09 8.85 1.07
CA ILE A 93 -6.73 9.81 2.00
C ILE A 93 -5.74 10.28 3.08
N THR A 94 -4.89 9.38 3.59
CA THR A 94 -3.89 9.76 4.61
C THR A 94 -2.76 10.63 4.07
N ALA A 95 -2.42 10.54 2.78
CA ALA A 95 -1.34 11.29 2.16
C ALA A 95 -1.78 12.67 1.60
N GLU A 96 -3.06 12.81 1.27
CA GLU A 96 -3.67 14.05 0.77
C GLU A 96 -4.10 15.04 1.88
N THR A 97 -4.16 14.58 3.14
CA THR A 97 -4.51 15.41 4.31
C THR A 97 -3.31 16.19 4.85
#